data_AF-A0A528WV39-F1
#
_entry.id   AF-A0A528WV39-F1
#
_cell.length_a   1.000
_cell.length_b   1.000
_cell.length_c   1.000
_cell.angle_alpha   90.00
_cell.angle_beta   90.00
_cell.angle_gamma   90.00
#
_symmetry.space_group_name_H-M   'P 1'
#
loop_
_entity.id
_entity.type
_entity.pdbx_description
1 polymer ?
#
loop_
_entity_poly.entity_id
_entity_poly.type
_entity_poly.pdbx_seq_one_letter_code
_entity_poly.pdbx_strand_id
1 'polypeptide(L)'
;MTRHTFAAELEGAAEQIADISRADLQIILRRAALMLRNVAGVPLEPATEGAVNSIAAEMGIGRSELIQIVLREWLEANAYLPVRFIDEETEMDGSA
;
A
#
# COMPACT_ATOMS: atom_id res chain seq x y z
N MET A 1 4.30 8.70 -16.57
CA MET A 1 3.04 7.93 -16.54
C MET A 1 2.75 7.58 -15.09
N THR A 2 1.61 8.01 -14.54
CA THR A 2 1.20 7.68 -13.17
C THR A 2 0.35 6.40 -13.18
N ARG A 3 0.18 5.76 -12.01
CA ARG A 3 -0.72 4.60 -11.87
C ARG A 3 -2.15 4.93 -12.34
N HIS A 4 -2.63 6.14 -12.00
CA HIS A 4 -3.95 6.61 -12.40
C HIS A 4 -4.07 6.77 -13.92
N THR A 5 -3.07 7.36 -14.60
CA THR A 5 -3.14 7.51 -16.06
C THR A 5 -3.08 6.16 -16.78
N PHE A 6 -2.36 5.19 -16.21
CA PHE A 6 -2.28 3.84 -16.80
C PHE A 6 -3.53 2.99 -16.52
N ALA A 7 -4.18 3.18 -15.37
CA ALA A 7 -5.48 2.56 -15.09
C ALA A 7 -6.55 3.03 -16.09
N ALA A 8 -6.60 4.34 -16.39
CA ALA A 8 -7.50 4.88 -17.41
C ALA A 8 -7.20 4.32 -18.83
N GLU A 9 -5.91 4.11 -19.16
CA GLU A 9 -5.50 3.46 -20.43
C GLU A 9 -6.00 2.00 -20.50
N LEU A 10 -5.91 1.25 -19.40
CA LEU A 10 -6.44 -0.12 -19.32
C LEU A 10 -7.95 -0.17 -19.44
N GLU A 11 -8.67 0.77 -18.82
CA GLU A 11 -10.13 0.85 -18.86
C GLU A 11 -10.62 1.18 -20.27
N GLY A 12 -10.01 2.16 -20.94
CA GLY A 12 -10.31 2.47 -22.34
C GLY A 12 -9.97 1.31 -23.30
N ALA A 13 -8.88 0.59 -23.05
CA ALA A 13 -8.54 -0.61 -23.81
C ALA A 13 -9.54 -1.76 -23.60
N ALA A 14 -10.14 -1.86 -22.40
CA ALA A 14 -11.18 -2.84 -22.10
C ALA A 14 -12.52 -2.48 -22.75
N GLU A 15 -12.88 -1.20 -22.77
CA GLU A 15 -14.08 -0.71 -23.48
C GLU A 15 -14.02 -0.98 -24.99
N GLN A 16 -12.82 -0.90 -25.58
CA GLN A 16 -12.58 -1.10 -27.02
C GLN A 16 -11.90 -2.44 -27.33
N ILE A 17 -12.11 -3.46 -26.48
CA ILE A 17 -11.40 -4.75 -26.57
C ILE A 17 -11.64 -5.50 -27.89
N ALA A 18 -12.75 -5.22 -28.58
CA ALA A 18 -13.04 -5.80 -29.89
C ALA A 18 -12.22 -5.16 -31.03
N ASP A 19 -11.80 -3.90 -30.86
CA ASP A 19 -11.12 -3.11 -31.89
C ASP A 19 -9.60 -3.04 -31.68
N ILE A 20 -9.12 -3.38 -30.48
CA ILE A 20 -7.69 -3.41 -30.17
C ILE A 20 -6.99 -4.61 -30.80
N SER A 21 -5.80 -4.39 -31.36
CA SER A 21 -4.99 -5.48 -31.89
C SER A 21 -4.49 -6.40 -30.77
N ARG A 22 -4.35 -7.69 -31.07
CA ARG A 22 -3.76 -8.65 -30.13
C ARG A 22 -2.35 -8.23 -29.67
N ALA A 23 -1.57 -7.60 -30.54
CA ALA A 23 -0.22 -7.15 -30.22
C ALA A 23 -0.24 -5.99 -29.20
N ASP A 24 -1.12 -5.03 -29.40
CA ASP A 24 -1.27 -3.88 -28.49
C ASP A 24 -1.80 -4.32 -27.13
N LEU A 25 -2.77 -5.24 -27.11
CA LEU A 25 -3.27 -5.85 -25.88
C LEU A 25 -2.16 -6.58 -25.12
N GLN A 26 -1.31 -7.35 -25.80
CA GLN A 26 -0.17 -8.03 -25.17
C GLN A 26 0.82 -7.04 -24.55
N ILE A 27 1.07 -5.91 -25.21
CA ILE A 27 1.97 -4.87 -24.71
C ILE A 27 1.39 -4.23 -23.45
N ILE A 28 0.11 -3.82 -23.47
CA ILE A 28 -0.58 -3.23 -22.33
C ILE A 28 -0.60 -4.19 -21.14
N LEU A 29 -0.94 -5.47 -21.35
CA LEU A 29 -0.98 -6.47 -20.28
C LEU A 29 0.41 -6.73 -19.67
N ARG A 30 1.48 -6.75 -20.47
CA ARG A 30 2.85 -6.86 -19.95
C ARG A 30 3.22 -5.66 -19.08
N ARG A 31 2.88 -4.44 -19.50
CA ARG A 31 3.10 -3.22 -18.71
C ARG A 31 2.31 -3.28 -17.39
N ALA A 32 1.06 -3.74 -17.44
CA ALA A 32 0.23 -3.91 -16.26
C ALA A 32 0.83 -4.92 -15.27
N ALA A 33 1.25 -6.09 -15.75
CA ALA A 33 1.90 -7.10 -14.92
C ALA A 33 3.18 -6.56 -14.27
N LEU A 34 4.00 -5.80 -15.00
CA LEU A 34 5.20 -5.16 -14.44
C LEU A 34 4.85 -4.13 -13.37
N MET A 35 3.83 -3.29 -13.61
CA MET A 35 3.38 -2.28 -12.65
C MET A 35 2.81 -2.90 -11.38
N LEU A 36 2.00 -3.98 -11.51
CA LEU A 36 1.43 -4.74 -10.39
C LEU A 36 2.51 -5.48 -9.60
N ARG A 37 3.48 -6.10 -10.26
CA ARG A 37 4.63 -6.73 -9.58
C ARG A 37 5.47 -5.72 -8.80
N ASN A 38 5.50 -4.48 -9.28
CA ASN A 38 6.18 -3.38 -8.60
C ASN A 38 5.28 -2.66 -7.57
N VAL A 39 4.07 -3.15 -7.29
CA VAL A 39 3.30 -2.77 -6.09
C VAL A 39 3.90 -3.51 -4.90
N ALA A 40 5.11 -3.12 -4.51
CA ALA A 40 5.68 -3.49 -3.22
C ALA A 40 5.02 -2.59 -2.17
N GLY A 41 3.83 -2.98 -1.73
CA GLY A 41 3.12 -2.32 -0.64
C GLY A 41 2.76 -3.34 0.42
N VAL A 42 2.85 -2.96 1.69
CA VAL A 42 2.24 -3.73 2.77
C VAL A 42 0.72 -3.53 2.66
N PRO A 43 -0.07 -4.59 2.45
CA PRO A 43 -1.53 -4.46 2.46
C PRO A 43 -1.96 -3.98 3.85
N LEU A 44 -2.75 -2.92 3.88
CA LEU A 44 -3.37 -2.41 5.10
C LEU A 44 -4.84 -2.82 5.11
N GLU A 45 -5.40 -3.06 6.29
CA GLU A 45 -6.84 -3.24 6.43
C GLU A 45 -7.58 -1.99 5.93
N PRO A 46 -8.79 -2.12 5.35
CA PRO A 46 -9.52 -0.99 4.77
C PRO A 46 -9.72 0.20 5.72
N ALA A 47 -9.97 -0.08 7.00
CA ALA A 47 -10.12 0.96 8.02
C ALA A 47 -8.81 1.74 8.23
N THR A 48 -7.69 1.02 8.32
CA THR A 48 -6.35 1.60 8.46
C THR A 48 -5.95 2.38 7.22
N GLU A 49 -6.23 1.86 6.02
CA GLU A 49 -5.99 2.58 4.77
C GLU A 49 -6.80 3.88 4.70
N GLY A 50 -8.09 3.84 5.09
CA GLY A 50 -8.95 5.02 5.16
C GLY A 50 -8.43 6.08 6.13
N ALA A 51 -7.98 5.67 7.32
CA ALA A 51 -7.40 6.58 8.32
C ALA A 51 -6.11 7.23 7.80
N VAL A 52 -5.18 6.44 7.23
CA VAL A 52 -3.92 6.95 6.67
C VAL A 52 -4.20 7.93 5.53
N ASN A 53 -5.15 7.63 4.63
CA ASN A 53 -5.51 8.53 3.54
C ASN A 53 -6.10 9.85 4.05
N SER A 54 -6.95 9.80 5.08
CA SER A 54 -7.58 10.99 5.67
C SER A 54 -6.54 11.90 6.32
N ILE A 55 -5.63 11.33 7.11
CA ILE A 55 -4.55 12.07 7.77
C ILE A 55 -3.58 12.66 6.74
N ALA A 56 -3.20 11.89 5.71
CA ALA A 56 -2.33 12.39 4.65
C ALA A 56 -2.95 13.59 3.93
N ALA A 57 -4.27 13.54 3.68
CA ALA A 57 -5.01 14.65 3.10
C ALA A 57 -5.04 15.89 4.01
N GLU A 58 -5.29 15.70 5.32
CA GLU A 58 -5.27 16.78 6.32
C GLU A 58 -3.88 17.44 6.41
N MET A 59 -2.82 16.65 6.34
CA MET A 59 -1.44 17.12 6.37
C MET A 59 -0.94 17.68 5.03
N GLY A 60 -1.71 17.51 3.94
CA GLY A 60 -1.31 17.94 2.60
C GLY A 60 -0.11 17.19 2.01
N ILE A 61 0.16 15.96 2.47
CA ILE A 61 1.31 15.15 2.04
C ILE A 61 0.87 13.86 1.33
N GLY A 62 1.81 13.18 0.68
CA GLY A 62 1.51 11.91 0.03
C GLY A 62 1.30 10.78 1.05
N ARG A 63 0.39 9.84 0.75
CA ARG A 63 0.19 8.62 1.57
C ARG A 63 1.49 7.88 1.87
N SER A 64 2.32 7.70 0.85
CA SER A 64 3.61 7.02 0.99
C SER A 64 4.59 7.80 1.87
N GLU A 65 4.50 9.13 1.86
CA GLU A 65 5.32 10.01 2.70
C GLU A 65 4.88 9.90 4.15
N LEU A 66 3.57 9.98 4.43
CA LEU A 66 3.02 9.76 5.77
C LEU A 66 3.42 8.39 6.34
N ILE A 67 3.30 7.31 5.56
CA ILE A 67 3.71 5.96 6.00
C ILE A 67 5.20 5.93 6.36
N GLN A 68 6.07 6.58 5.58
CA GLN A 68 7.49 6.64 5.89
C GLN A 68 7.80 7.45 7.15
N ILE A 69 7.09 8.55 7.38
CA ILE A 69 7.20 9.37 8.60
C ILE A 69 6.81 8.53 9.82
N VAL A 70 5.60 7.95 9.80
CA VAL A 70 5.08 7.14 10.91
C VAL A 70 6.00 5.96 11.23
N LEU A 71 6.44 5.23 10.20
CA LEU A 71 7.35 4.09 10.41
C LEU A 71 8.71 4.52 10.97
N ARG A 72 9.27 5.63 10.49
CA ARG A 72 10.53 6.17 11.01
C ARG A 72 10.38 6.57 12.47
N GLU A 73 9.38 7.38 12.79
CA GLU A 73 9.14 7.85 14.16
C GLU A 73 8.86 6.69 15.11
N TRP A 74 8.06 5.72 14.68
CA TRP A 74 7.81 4.51 15.46
C TRP A 74 9.11 3.74 15.69
N LEU A 75 9.94 3.52 14.66
CA LEU A 75 11.22 2.84 14.83
C LEU A 75 12.17 3.61 15.73
N GLU A 76 12.29 4.93 15.60
CA GLU A 76 13.14 5.75 16.48
C GLU A 76 12.69 5.67 17.94
N ALA A 77 11.38 5.71 18.18
CA ALA A 77 10.79 5.63 19.51
C ALA A 77 10.77 4.19 20.09
N ASN A 78 10.86 3.15 19.26
CA ASN A 78 10.66 1.75 19.68
C ASN A 78 11.85 0.81 19.36
N ALA A 79 12.93 1.30 18.75
CA ALA A 79 14.09 0.51 18.34
C ALA A 79 14.84 -0.20 19.48
N TYR A 80 14.55 0.17 20.74
CA TYR A 80 15.12 -0.48 21.92
C TYR A 80 14.26 -1.66 22.45
N LEU A 81 13.09 -1.92 21.87
CA LEU A 81 12.25 -3.05 22.29
C LEU A 81 12.82 -4.36 21.71
N PRO A 82 13.19 -5.36 22.55
CA PRO A 82 13.51 -6.68 22.06
C PRO A 82 12.31 -7.25 21.31
N VAL A 83 12.54 -7.84 20.13
CA VAL A 83 11.55 -8.42 19.19
C VAL A 83 10.66 -9.54 19.81
N ARG A 84 10.79 -9.84 21.12
CA ARG A 84 10.19 -11.01 21.80
C ARG A 84 9.23 -10.65 22.95
N PHE A 85 8.33 -9.68 22.78
CA PHE A 85 7.21 -9.47 23.71
C PHE A 85 5.89 -9.16 22.98
N ILE A 86 5.72 -9.65 21.74
CA ILE A 86 4.44 -9.49 21.01
C ILE A 86 3.54 -10.74 21.16
N ASP A 87 4.04 -11.81 21.80
CA ASP A 87 3.23 -13.00 22.06
C ASP A 87 3.68 -13.64 23.37
N GLU A 88 3.00 -13.27 24.45
CA GLU A 88 2.66 -14.15 25.58
C GLU A 88 1.83 -13.31 26.56
N GLU A 89 0.56 -13.70 26.68
CA GLU A 89 -0.36 -13.24 27.72
C GLU A 89 0.36 -13.24 29.07
N THR A 90 0.70 -12.06 29.60
CA THR A 90 1.09 -11.96 31.00
C THR A 90 -0.18 -12.08 31.82
N GLU A 91 -0.56 -13.32 32.11
CA GLU A 91 -1.51 -13.69 33.15
C GLU A 91 -1.04 -13.02 34.46
N MET A 92 -1.78 -11.99 34.88
CA MET A 92 -1.58 -11.36 36.17
C MET A 92 -2.05 -12.34 37.25
N ASP A 93 -1.13 -13.11 37.83
CA ASP A 93 -1.37 -13.71 39.14
C ASP A 93 -0.66 -12.88 40.21
N GLY A 94 -1.43 -11.95 40.79
CA GLY A 94 -1.05 -11.27 42.01
C GLY A 94 -1.35 -12.17 43.20
N SER A 95 -0.34 -12.53 43.97
CA SER A 95 -0.55 -12.90 45.36
C SER A 95 0.18 -11.92 46.27
N ALA A 96 -0.61 -11.35 47.18
CA ALA A 96 -0.21 -10.49 48.29
C ALA A 96 0.63 -11.24 49.34
#